data_AF-A0A1W9QQ68-F1
#
_entry.id   AF-A0A1W9QQ68-F1
#
_cell.length_a   1.000
_cell.length_b   1.000
_cell.length_c   1.000
_cell.angle_alpha   90.00
_cell.angle_beta   90.00
_cell.angle_gamma   90.00
#
_symmetry.space_group_name_H-M   'P 1'
#
loop_
_entity.id
_entity.type
_entity.pdbx_description
1 polymer ?
#
loop_
_entity_poly.entity_id
_entity_poly.type
_entity_poly.pdbx_seq_one_letter_code
_entity_poly.pdbx_strand_id
1 'polypeptide(L)'
;MKNIAFLFLIVLYWNMSVGQPIIIDHNCSKLEPIPEWAVLQARDSLHIAYGHTSHGSQLTTGMTALANQDTNLIGYKGDIYCWDYYWEPGVFECLDIDDYFRSGDLGHNGDTTWAASTRDYLKNDPYSGDINVIMWSWCGGCSDNTVQGIQIYLDKMNELEQDYPDIHFVYMTGHRDIWSDDTLKRNNQLIRDYCVANNKILFDFADIESYDPDGNYYEYANDNCNYYDENINYLGNWATEWQNSHTEGVDWYNCYAAHSEPLNGNMKAYASWWLFCRLAGWDGSSANQISLDLKLMTEGAFNGTNMNTNLNTSGLIPLSQPFNSSPWNYNGTESVSPIPNSNIVDWVLIELRDATDASLALPGTIIARQAAFLLNDGSIVDTSGTSVPVFNHSLVHSLFVVIRHRNHLGIMSAYPLTESGGIYSYDFTTPAGQAYNSGQKNIGGIYVMYSGDANADGEINDLDKSESWLTETGLPGYLPSDLDMDGQSNNIDKNDVWLQNKGVNSEVPD
;
A
#
# COMPACT_ATOMS: atom_id res chain seq x y z
N MET A 1 34.11 -5.95 -60.39
CA MET A 1 34.06 -6.86 -59.22
C MET A 1 34.83 -6.24 -58.07
N LYS A 2 34.12 -5.73 -57.06
CA LYS A 2 34.55 -5.62 -55.66
C LYS A 2 33.30 -5.16 -54.88
N ASN A 3 32.54 -6.13 -54.37
CA ASN A 3 31.44 -5.88 -53.45
C ASN A 3 32.06 -5.58 -52.07
N ILE A 4 31.78 -4.41 -51.53
CA ILE A 4 32.07 -4.06 -50.13
C ILE A 4 30.75 -4.25 -49.39
N ALA A 5 30.66 -5.30 -48.59
CA ALA A 5 29.55 -5.54 -47.67
C ALA A 5 29.83 -4.76 -46.38
N PHE A 6 28.95 -3.82 -46.03
CA PHE A 6 28.95 -3.18 -44.71
C PHE A 6 28.26 -4.12 -43.72
N LEU A 7 29.03 -4.63 -42.76
CA LEU A 7 28.54 -5.41 -41.64
C LEU A 7 28.04 -4.42 -40.57
N PHE A 8 26.72 -4.34 -40.37
CA PHE A 8 26.14 -3.60 -39.24
C PHE A 8 26.28 -4.44 -37.98
N LEU A 9 27.14 -4.01 -37.05
CA LEU A 9 27.23 -4.57 -35.71
C LEU A 9 26.08 -4.00 -34.88
N ILE A 10 25.06 -4.81 -34.59
CA ILE A 10 24.01 -4.47 -33.63
C ILE A 10 24.57 -4.76 -32.24
N VAL A 11 24.93 -3.71 -31.51
CA VAL A 11 25.25 -3.80 -30.08
C VAL A 11 23.92 -3.74 -29.32
N LEU A 12 23.42 -4.91 -28.90
CA LEU A 12 22.30 -5.01 -27.97
C LEU A 12 22.79 -4.58 -26.58
N TYR A 13 22.44 -3.37 -26.15
CA TYR A 13 22.58 -2.97 -24.76
C TYR A 13 21.49 -3.66 -23.95
N TRP A 14 21.89 -4.70 -23.20
CA TRP A 14 21.06 -5.24 -22.14
C TRP A 14 21.18 -4.27 -20.97
N ASN A 15 20.14 -3.49 -20.70
CA ASN A 15 19.99 -2.84 -19.41
C ASN A 15 19.73 -3.97 -18.40
N MET A 16 20.76 -4.46 -17.73
CA MET A 16 20.54 -5.24 -16.51
C MET A 16 19.95 -4.27 -15.49
N SER A 17 18.67 -4.49 -15.13
CA SER A 17 18.14 -3.92 -13.90
C SER A 17 18.97 -4.50 -12.77
N VAL A 18 19.80 -3.67 -12.13
CA VAL A 18 20.47 -4.04 -10.89
C VAL A 18 19.40 -3.99 -9.81
N GLY A 19 18.96 -5.15 -9.33
CA GLY A 19 18.02 -5.25 -8.22
C GLY A 19 18.55 -4.47 -7.01
N GLN A 20 17.68 -3.75 -6.30
CA GLN A 20 18.03 -3.09 -5.03
C GLN A 20 18.12 -4.13 -3.91
N PRO A 21 18.95 -3.92 -2.87
CA PRO A 21 18.94 -4.78 -1.70
C PRO A 21 17.56 -4.80 -1.04
N ILE A 22 17.18 -5.94 -0.47
CA ILE A 22 16.01 -6.05 0.41
C ILE A 22 16.54 -5.96 1.83
N ILE A 23 16.35 -4.83 2.50
CA ILE A 23 16.74 -4.62 3.90
C ILE A 23 15.46 -4.58 4.74
N ILE A 24 15.41 -5.46 5.74
CA ILE A 24 14.31 -5.56 6.70
C ILE A 24 14.85 -5.12 8.05
N ASP A 25 14.49 -3.92 8.47
CA ASP A 25 15.01 -3.20 9.64
C ASP A 25 13.85 -2.74 10.55
N HIS A 26 14.07 -1.86 11.53
CA HIS A 26 13.01 -1.34 12.41
C HIS A 26 11.85 -0.64 11.66
N ASN A 27 12.04 -0.17 10.42
CA ASN A 27 10.94 0.39 9.62
C ASN A 27 9.96 -0.68 9.12
N CYS A 28 10.35 -1.95 9.22
CA CYS A 28 9.55 -3.12 8.88
C CYS A 28 8.92 -3.77 10.14
N SER A 29 8.99 -3.14 11.32
CA SER A 29 8.52 -3.73 12.58
C SER A 29 7.06 -3.41 12.90
N LYS A 30 6.20 -3.28 11.88
CA LYS A 30 4.73 -3.10 11.96
C LYS A 30 4.08 -3.88 10.82
N LEU A 31 2.86 -4.39 11.00
CA LEU A 31 2.18 -5.13 9.92
C LEU A 31 1.72 -4.21 8.79
N GLU A 32 1.26 -3.00 9.11
CA GLU A 32 0.99 -2.01 8.08
C GLU A 32 2.31 -1.51 7.44
N PRO A 33 2.35 -1.33 6.10
CA PRO A 33 1.25 -1.37 5.14
C PRO A 33 1.21 -2.67 4.31
N ILE A 34 1.64 -3.82 4.85
CA ILE A 34 1.58 -5.11 4.13
C ILE A 34 0.13 -5.33 3.65
N PRO A 35 -0.11 -5.40 2.32
CA PRO A 35 -1.45 -5.65 1.82
C PRO A 35 -1.79 -7.14 1.92
N GLU A 36 -3.08 -7.46 2.08
CA GLU A 36 -3.55 -8.85 2.20
C GLU A 36 -3.09 -9.74 1.05
N TRP A 37 -3.10 -9.23 -0.20
CA TRP A 37 -2.61 -9.99 -1.36
C TRP A 37 -1.15 -10.40 -1.24
N ALA A 38 -0.30 -9.59 -0.60
CA ALA A 38 1.11 -9.92 -0.43
C ALA A 38 1.31 -11.03 0.60
N VAL A 39 0.47 -11.06 1.65
CA VAL A 39 0.44 -12.15 2.63
C VAL A 39 0.02 -13.44 1.96
N LEU A 40 -1.07 -13.42 1.18
CA LEU A 40 -1.55 -14.59 0.43
C LEU A 40 -0.50 -15.07 -0.58
N GLN A 41 0.11 -14.16 -1.34
CA GLN A 41 1.17 -14.50 -2.29
C GLN A 41 2.38 -15.13 -1.59
N ALA A 42 2.77 -14.65 -0.41
CA ALA A 42 3.86 -15.26 0.36
C ALA A 42 3.51 -16.68 0.80
N ARG A 43 2.29 -16.89 1.32
CA ARG A 43 1.79 -18.21 1.73
C ARG A 43 1.75 -19.22 0.57
N ASP A 44 1.39 -18.76 -0.62
CA ASP A 44 1.26 -19.62 -1.81
C ASP A 44 2.59 -19.95 -2.49
N SER A 45 3.61 -19.10 -2.34
CA SER A 45 4.81 -19.17 -3.17
C SER A 45 6.10 -19.43 -2.41
N LEU A 46 6.13 -19.28 -1.09
CA LEU A 46 7.36 -19.45 -0.31
C LEU A 46 7.34 -20.74 0.52
N HIS A 47 8.47 -21.42 0.49
CA HIS A 47 8.79 -22.61 1.28
C HIS A 47 10.15 -22.37 1.92
N ILE A 48 10.15 -22.17 3.23
CA ILE A 48 11.29 -21.58 3.95
C ILE A 48 11.93 -22.64 4.85
N ALA A 49 13.24 -22.82 4.77
CA ALA A 49 13.99 -23.57 5.77
C ALA A 49 14.75 -22.60 6.70
N TYR A 50 14.46 -22.68 8.00
CA TYR A 50 15.01 -21.75 9.01
C TYR A 50 15.80 -22.47 10.11
N GLY A 51 17.11 -22.25 10.13
CA GLY A 51 18.03 -22.85 11.10
C GLY A 51 18.44 -21.86 12.20
N HIS A 52 18.19 -22.22 13.46
CA HIS A 52 18.54 -21.36 14.59
C HIS A 52 18.65 -22.11 15.92
N THR A 53 19.09 -21.37 16.93
CA THR A 53 18.98 -21.70 18.35
C THR A 53 18.42 -20.49 19.10
N SER A 54 18.13 -20.65 20.40
CA SER A 54 17.76 -19.59 21.37
C SER A 54 17.21 -18.29 20.76
N HIS A 55 18.05 -17.27 20.48
CA HIS A 55 17.59 -15.95 20.03
C HIS A 55 16.84 -15.98 18.70
N GLY A 56 17.19 -16.88 17.78
CA GLY A 56 16.51 -16.98 16.49
C GLY A 56 15.06 -17.45 16.61
N SER A 57 14.70 -18.16 17.69
CA SER A 57 13.31 -18.63 17.89
C SER A 57 12.32 -17.50 18.13
N GLN A 58 12.81 -16.30 18.44
CA GLN A 58 11.97 -15.11 18.65
C GLN A 58 11.10 -14.78 17.43
N LEU A 59 11.57 -15.07 16.20
CA LEU A 59 10.80 -14.85 14.98
C LEU A 59 9.58 -15.79 14.95
N THR A 60 9.82 -17.10 15.09
CA THR A 60 8.76 -18.12 14.98
C THR A 60 7.80 -18.06 16.16
N THR A 61 8.27 -17.87 17.40
CA THR A 61 7.38 -17.74 18.56
C THR A 61 6.53 -16.47 18.52
N GLY A 62 7.10 -15.36 18.02
CA GLY A 62 6.36 -14.12 17.78
C GLY A 62 5.29 -14.30 16.71
N MET A 63 5.59 -15.01 15.62
CA MET A 63 4.64 -15.32 14.54
C MET A 63 3.54 -16.30 15.00
N THR A 64 3.87 -17.33 15.78
CA THR A 64 2.88 -18.28 16.35
C THR A 64 1.88 -17.56 17.26
N ALA A 65 2.37 -16.61 18.08
CA ALA A 65 1.50 -15.79 18.91
C ALA A 65 0.64 -14.81 18.08
N LEU A 66 1.20 -14.21 17.01
CA LEU A 66 0.46 -13.36 16.06
C LEU A 66 -0.67 -14.14 15.38
N ALA A 67 -0.38 -15.34 14.88
CA ALA A 67 -1.32 -16.22 14.19
C ALA A 67 -2.41 -16.81 15.09
N ASN A 68 -2.43 -16.46 16.38
CA ASN A 68 -3.31 -17.03 17.39
C ASN A 68 -3.19 -18.57 17.49
N GLN A 69 -2.01 -19.12 17.19
CA GLN A 69 -1.76 -20.57 17.24
C GLN A 69 -1.40 -21.05 18.66
N ASP A 70 -0.86 -20.15 19.49
CA ASP A 70 -0.53 -20.40 20.92
C ASP A 70 -1.16 -19.39 21.89
N THR A 71 -2.04 -18.52 21.40
CA THR A 71 -2.71 -17.48 22.21
C THR A 71 -4.24 -17.63 22.13
N ASN A 72 -4.98 -16.86 22.95
CA ASN A 72 -6.45 -16.72 22.85
C ASN A 72 -6.82 -15.34 22.25
N LEU A 73 -5.94 -14.79 21.40
CA LEU A 73 -6.11 -13.52 20.69
C LEU A 73 -7.15 -13.67 19.57
N ILE A 74 -8.44 -13.74 19.93
CA ILE A 74 -9.52 -13.71 18.96
C ILE A 74 -9.71 -12.25 18.49
N GLY A 75 -9.46 -11.99 17.20
CA GLY A 75 -9.68 -10.67 16.58
C GLY A 75 -8.51 -9.68 16.71
N TYR A 76 -7.29 -10.15 17.00
CA TYR A 76 -6.09 -9.34 16.76
C TYR A 76 -5.75 -9.31 15.26
N LYS A 77 -4.76 -8.49 14.86
CA LYS A 77 -4.30 -8.29 13.46
C LYS A 77 -3.82 -9.57 12.73
N GLY A 78 -4.03 -10.78 13.27
CA GLY A 78 -3.37 -12.04 12.94
C GLY A 78 -4.15 -13.04 12.07
N ASP A 79 -5.39 -12.76 11.66
CA ASP A 79 -6.26 -13.77 11.03
C ASP A 79 -5.71 -14.36 9.72
N ILE A 80 -4.87 -13.61 8.98
CA ILE A 80 -4.27 -14.04 7.71
C ILE A 80 -2.78 -14.42 7.81
N TYR A 81 -2.15 -14.19 8.96
CA TYR A 81 -0.71 -14.29 9.19
C TYR A 81 -0.31 -15.65 9.81
N CYS A 82 -0.90 -16.74 9.31
CA CYS A 82 -0.60 -18.08 9.81
C CYS A 82 0.59 -18.72 9.09
N TRP A 83 1.31 -19.57 9.79
CA TRP A 83 2.43 -20.37 9.27
C TRP A 83 2.36 -21.81 9.81
N ASP A 84 2.94 -22.78 9.12
CA ASP A 84 2.97 -24.19 9.54
C ASP A 84 4.40 -24.75 9.47
N TYR A 85 4.66 -25.74 10.33
CA TYR A 85 5.89 -26.51 10.39
C TYR A 85 5.92 -27.62 9.34
N TYR A 86 4.76 -28.15 8.94
CA TYR A 86 4.68 -29.24 7.96
C TYR A 86 3.74 -28.83 6.83
N TRP A 87 4.28 -28.60 5.64
CA TRP A 87 3.46 -28.37 4.46
C TRP A 87 2.65 -29.62 4.08
N GLU A 88 1.32 -29.53 4.16
CA GLU A 88 0.40 -30.52 3.58
C GLU A 88 -0.33 -29.90 2.36
N PRO A 89 -0.05 -30.37 1.13
CA PRO A 89 -0.71 -29.83 -0.05
C PRO A 89 -2.24 -30.01 0.01
N GLY A 90 -2.96 -28.90 -0.07
CA GLY A 90 -4.42 -28.88 -0.14
C GLY A 90 -5.17 -28.81 1.20
N VAL A 91 -4.47 -28.53 2.30
CA VAL A 91 -5.08 -28.25 3.61
C VAL A 91 -4.61 -26.86 4.07
N PHE A 92 -5.56 -25.99 4.46
CA PHE A 92 -5.38 -24.65 5.08
C PHE A 92 -4.02 -23.96 4.80
N GLU A 93 -3.98 -23.09 3.80
CA GLU A 93 -2.77 -22.56 3.13
C GLU A 93 -1.92 -21.61 3.99
N CYS A 94 -1.38 -22.01 5.14
CA CYS A 94 -0.45 -21.18 5.92
C CYS A 94 0.95 -21.15 5.29
N LEU A 95 1.77 -20.15 5.63
CA LEU A 95 3.14 -20.04 5.14
C LEU A 95 3.98 -21.24 5.60
N ASP A 96 4.67 -21.89 4.68
CA ASP A 96 5.48 -23.07 4.96
C ASP A 96 6.87 -22.68 5.51
N ILE A 97 7.14 -23.07 6.76
CA ILE A 97 8.44 -22.88 7.39
C ILE A 97 8.89 -24.19 8.05
N ASP A 98 9.89 -24.83 7.44
CA ASP A 98 10.71 -25.88 8.01
C ASP A 98 11.58 -25.29 9.14
N ASP A 99 10.95 -25.05 10.29
CA ASP A 99 11.61 -24.56 11.49
C ASP A 99 12.55 -25.64 12.06
N TYR A 100 13.76 -25.25 12.44
CA TYR A 100 14.80 -26.20 12.84
C TYR A 100 15.14 -27.26 11.77
N PHE A 101 15.08 -26.92 10.47
CA PHE A 101 15.39 -27.86 9.38
C PHE A 101 16.74 -28.59 9.55
N ARG A 102 17.70 -27.93 10.21
CA ARG A 102 18.95 -28.49 10.71
C ARG A 102 19.27 -27.92 12.09
N SER A 103 19.95 -28.72 12.91
CA SER A 103 20.40 -28.30 14.25
C SER A 103 21.58 -27.33 14.18
N GLY A 104 21.55 -26.30 15.02
CA GLY A 104 22.63 -25.33 15.19
C GLY A 104 22.21 -23.93 14.77
N ASP A 105 23.20 -23.04 14.71
CA ASP A 105 23.08 -21.66 14.25
C ASP A 105 24.32 -21.29 13.41
N LEU A 106 24.48 -20.01 13.07
CA LEU A 106 25.64 -19.51 12.30
C LEU A 106 26.99 -19.67 13.03
N GLY A 107 26.97 -20.06 14.30
CA GLY A 107 28.12 -20.48 15.07
C GLY A 107 29.06 -19.34 15.47
N HIS A 108 30.24 -19.74 15.92
CA HIS A 108 31.25 -18.84 16.48
C HIS A 108 32.57 -19.00 15.73
N ASN A 109 33.43 -17.98 15.77
CA ASN A 109 34.81 -18.07 15.28
C ASN A 109 34.96 -18.55 13.82
N GLY A 110 34.08 -18.09 12.92
CA GLY A 110 34.09 -18.48 11.50
C GLY A 110 33.64 -19.92 11.23
N ASP A 111 32.72 -20.43 12.04
CA ASP A 111 32.08 -21.73 11.80
C ASP A 111 31.43 -21.79 10.41
N THR A 112 31.57 -22.94 9.75
CA THR A 112 31.03 -23.21 8.41
C THR A 112 30.16 -24.48 8.37
N THR A 113 29.92 -25.11 9.52
CA THR A 113 29.12 -26.33 9.63
C THR A 113 27.69 -26.12 9.12
N TRP A 114 27.06 -24.98 9.42
CA TRP A 114 25.74 -24.58 8.90
C TRP A 114 25.68 -24.58 7.37
N ALA A 115 26.75 -24.13 6.69
CA ALA A 115 26.82 -24.06 5.23
C ALA A 115 26.96 -25.46 4.60
N ALA A 116 27.65 -26.39 5.28
CA ALA A 116 27.72 -27.79 4.86
C ALA A 116 26.37 -28.50 5.09
N SER A 117 25.72 -28.26 6.24
CA SER A 117 24.41 -28.81 6.58
C SER A 117 23.31 -28.32 5.63
N THR A 118 23.37 -27.06 5.18
CA THR A 118 22.46 -26.50 4.18
C THR A 118 22.57 -27.23 2.85
N ARG A 119 23.81 -27.45 2.37
CA ARG A 119 24.05 -28.22 1.13
C ARG A 119 23.58 -29.66 1.22
N ASP A 120 23.79 -30.29 2.37
CA ASP A 120 23.30 -31.64 2.63
C ASP A 120 21.77 -31.71 2.60
N TYR A 121 21.10 -30.77 3.27
CA TYR A 121 19.64 -30.68 3.27
C TYR A 121 19.08 -30.54 1.86
N LEU A 122 19.47 -29.48 1.13
CA LEU A 122 18.97 -29.21 -0.22
C LEU A 122 19.28 -30.30 -1.25
N LYS A 123 20.26 -31.17 -0.98
CA LYS A 123 20.67 -32.23 -1.90
C LYS A 123 20.07 -33.58 -1.57
N ASN A 124 19.98 -33.91 -0.28
CA ASN A 124 19.75 -35.27 0.19
C ASN A 124 18.46 -35.43 0.99
N ASP A 125 17.85 -34.35 1.47
CA ASP A 125 16.63 -34.41 2.27
C ASP A 125 15.40 -34.48 1.35
N PRO A 126 14.55 -35.53 1.46
CA PRO A 126 13.39 -35.69 0.60
C PRO A 126 12.33 -34.60 0.77
N TYR A 127 12.37 -33.85 1.88
CA TYR A 127 11.42 -32.76 2.15
C TYR A 127 11.93 -31.39 1.67
N SER A 128 13.14 -31.29 1.11
CA SER A 128 13.71 -30.02 0.65
C SER A 128 13.37 -29.62 -0.79
N GLY A 129 12.50 -30.38 -1.47
CA GLY A 129 12.32 -30.30 -2.92
C GLY A 129 11.61 -29.05 -3.44
N ASP A 130 10.88 -28.36 -2.57
CA ASP A 130 10.10 -27.14 -2.80
C ASP A 130 10.71 -25.90 -2.14
N ILE A 131 11.66 -26.08 -1.22
CA ILE A 131 12.36 -25.00 -0.51
C ILE A 131 12.97 -23.99 -1.48
N ASN A 132 12.57 -22.73 -1.30
CA ASN A 132 13.03 -21.60 -2.11
C ASN A 132 13.52 -20.41 -1.28
N VAL A 133 13.53 -20.52 0.05
CA VAL A 133 14.17 -19.57 0.96
C VAL A 133 14.98 -20.32 2.02
N ILE A 134 16.22 -19.88 2.25
CA ILE A 134 17.07 -20.34 3.35
C ILE A 134 17.40 -19.19 4.28
N MET A 135 17.16 -19.42 5.57
CA MET A 135 17.46 -18.48 6.64
C MET A 135 18.28 -19.17 7.73
N TRP A 136 19.25 -18.45 8.28
CA TRP A 136 19.97 -18.85 9.48
C TRP A 136 20.10 -17.67 10.43
N SER A 137 19.92 -17.92 11.73
CA SER A 137 20.15 -16.92 12.77
C SER A 137 21.51 -17.08 13.43
N TRP A 138 22.02 -15.99 13.99
CA TRP A 138 23.02 -16.06 15.05
C TRP A 138 22.33 -16.30 16.40
N CYS A 139 23.01 -16.99 17.31
CA CYS A 139 22.81 -16.78 18.75
C CYS A 139 23.83 -15.73 19.22
N GLY A 140 24.86 -16.10 19.99
CA GLY A 140 25.90 -15.15 20.44
C GLY A 140 27.07 -14.93 19.49
N GLY A 141 27.14 -15.64 18.36
CA GLY A 141 28.33 -15.67 17.49
C GLY A 141 28.77 -14.31 16.96
N CYS A 142 27.85 -13.39 16.69
CA CYS A 142 28.23 -12.07 16.21
C CYS A 142 28.95 -11.23 17.28
N SER A 143 28.73 -11.51 18.57
CA SER A 143 29.38 -10.83 19.70
C SER A 143 30.85 -11.19 19.89
N ASP A 144 31.30 -12.34 19.40
CA ASP A 144 32.69 -12.81 19.60
C ASP A 144 33.46 -13.10 18.31
N ASN A 145 32.79 -13.07 17.15
CA ASN A 145 33.47 -13.27 15.88
C ASN A 145 34.50 -12.17 15.57
N THR A 146 35.55 -12.58 14.87
CA THR A 146 36.54 -11.66 14.30
C THR A 146 36.06 -11.12 12.96
N VAL A 147 36.69 -10.06 12.45
CA VAL A 147 36.46 -9.56 11.07
C VAL A 147 36.63 -10.69 10.04
N GLN A 148 37.61 -11.57 10.23
CA GLN A 148 37.81 -12.73 9.36
C GLN A 148 36.67 -13.75 9.49
N GLY A 149 36.14 -13.97 10.70
CA GLY A 149 34.99 -14.84 10.92
C GLY A 149 33.73 -14.34 10.22
N ILE A 150 33.45 -13.04 10.30
CA ILE A 150 32.35 -12.41 9.55
C ILE A 150 32.58 -12.52 8.05
N GLN A 151 33.80 -12.30 7.57
CA GLN A 151 34.10 -12.49 6.14
C GLN A 151 33.84 -13.93 5.68
N ILE A 152 34.20 -14.94 6.49
CA ILE A 152 33.90 -16.34 6.18
C ILE A 152 32.39 -16.58 6.06
N TYR A 153 31.58 -16.01 6.95
CA TYR A 153 30.12 -16.07 6.85
C TYR A 153 29.62 -15.48 5.52
N LEU A 154 30.07 -14.28 5.18
CA LEU A 154 29.67 -13.59 3.94
C LEU A 154 30.08 -14.37 2.68
N ASP A 155 31.31 -14.90 2.67
CA ASP A 155 31.83 -15.74 1.59
C ASP A 155 31.00 -17.01 1.43
N LYS A 156 30.63 -17.68 2.54
CA LYS A 156 29.84 -18.92 2.52
C LYS A 156 28.39 -18.70 2.08
N MET A 157 27.77 -17.60 2.49
CA MET A 157 26.44 -17.22 1.97
C MET A 157 26.49 -16.98 0.46
N ASN A 158 27.53 -16.27 -0.02
CA ASN A 158 27.68 -16.00 -1.45
C ASN A 158 28.01 -17.26 -2.27
N GLU A 159 28.76 -18.22 -1.71
CA GLU A 159 28.93 -19.54 -2.33
C GLU A 159 27.60 -20.29 -2.42
N LEU A 160 26.74 -20.25 -1.39
CA LEU A 160 25.43 -20.90 -1.42
C LEU A 160 24.51 -20.28 -2.48
N GLU A 161 24.47 -18.95 -2.60
CA GLU A 161 23.71 -18.28 -3.66
C GLU A 161 24.20 -18.67 -5.07
N GLN A 162 25.49 -18.92 -5.24
CA GLN A 162 26.05 -19.39 -6.51
C GLN A 162 25.73 -20.86 -6.78
N ASP A 163 25.74 -21.69 -5.75
CA ASP A 163 25.44 -23.12 -5.84
C ASP A 163 23.94 -23.36 -6.10
N TYR A 164 23.05 -22.49 -5.60
CA TYR A 164 21.59 -22.60 -5.67
C TYR A 164 20.93 -21.27 -6.10
N PRO A 165 21.03 -20.89 -7.39
CA PRO A 165 20.60 -19.57 -7.87
C PRO A 165 19.08 -19.32 -7.81
N ASP A 166 18.28 -20.38 -7.68
CA ASP A 166 16.81 -20.31 -7.59
C ASP A 166 16.32 -20.21 -6.13
N ILE A 167 17.23 -20.18 -5.15
CA ILE A 167 16.91 -20.08 -3.72
C ILE A 167 17.33 -18.71 -3.19
N HIS A 168 16.44 -18.07 -2.44
CA HIS A 168 16.76 -16.84 -1.71
C HIS A 168 17.53 -17.16 -0.43
N PHE A 169 18.74 -16.63 -0.29
CA PHE A 169 19.53 -16.72 0.95
C PHE A 169 19.45 -15.41 1.72
N VAL A 170 18.87 -15.47 2.93
CA VAL A 170 18.68 -14.30 3.78
C VAL A 170 19.89 -14.13 4.71
N TYR A 171 20.58 -13.02 4.57
CA TYR A 171 21.63 -12.61 5.50
C TYR A 171 20.99 -12.06 6.79
N MET A 172 21.69 -12.17 7.92
CA MET A 172 21.16 -11.72 9.21
C MET A 172 22.26 -11.09 10.08
N THR A 173 21.95 -9.98 10.75
CA THR A 173 22.80 -9.44 11.83
C THR A 173 22.61 -10.24 13.13
N GLY A 174 23.56 -10.15 14.07
CA GLY A 174 23.41 -10.77 15.40
C GLY A 174 22.45 -9.99 16.30
N HIS A 175 22.19 -10.50 17.50
CA HIS A 175 21.42 -9.76 18.51
C HIS A 175 22.27 -8.71 19.24
N ARG A 176 21.63 -7.79 19.96
CA ARG A 176 22.22 -6.72 20.78
C ARG A 176 22.90 -7.31 22.01
N ASP A 177 24.10 -6.83 22.28
CA ASP A 177 24.92 -7.29 23.38
C ASP A 177 25.88 -6.18 23.81
N ILE A 178 25.46 -5.43 24.83
CA ILE A 178 26.25 -4.34 25.40
C ILE A 178 27.58 -4.82 26.01
N TRP A 179 27.69 -6.12 26.37
CA TRP A 179 28.90 -6.66 26.97
C TRP A 179 30.03 -6.87 25.95
N SER A 180 29.69 -6.84 24.66
CA SER A 180 30.63 -6.87 23.53
C SER A 180 30.32 -5.80 22.49
N ASP A 181 29.83 -4.64 22.94
CA ASP A 181 29.21 -3.58 22.11
C ASP A 181 30.04 -3.19 20.87
N ASP A 182 31.31 -2.86 21.05
CA ASP A 182 32.22 -2.48 19.95
C ASP A 182 32.39 -3.60 18.92
N THR A 183 32.56 -4.84 19.39
CA THR A 183 32.77 -6.01 18.53
C THR A 183 31.51 -6.31 17.74
N LEU A 184 30.36 -6.33 18.43
CA LEU A 184 29.07 -6.63 17.83
C LEU A 184 28.68 -5.55 16.82
N LYS A 185 28.74 -4.26 17.18
CA LYS A 185 28.43 -3.15 16.27
C LYS A 185 29.30 -3.20 15.02
N ARG A 186 30.61 -3.44 15.17
CA ARG A 186 31.51 -3.63 14.03
C ARG A 186 31.07 -4.80 13.14
N ASN A 187 30.79 -5.95 13.73
CA ASN A 187 30.47 -7.16 12.98
C ASN A 187 29.11 -7.04 12.25
N ASN A 188 28.09 -6.49 12.92
CA ASN A 188 26.80 -6.20 12.30
C ASN A 188 26.95 -5.17 11.17
N GLN A 189 27.79 -4.14 11.34
CA GLN A 189 28.04 -3.17 10.28
C GLN A 189 28.72 -3.80 9.07
N LEU A 190 29.67 -4.72 9.25
CA LEU A 190 30.29 -5.46 8.13
C LEU A 190 29.25 -6.25 7.33
N ILE A 191 28.27 -6.85 7.99
CA ILE A 191 27.18 -7.58 7.32
C ILE A 191 26.28 -6.60 6.55
N ARG A 192 25.85 -5.50 7.19
CA ARG A 192 25.05 -4.44 6.56
C ARG A 192 25.71 -3.87 5.31
N ASP A 193 26.98 -3.48 5.44
CA ASP A 193 27.78 -2.92 4.35
C ASP A 193 27.89 -3.89 3.18
N TYR A 194 28.13 -5.17 3.47
CA TYR A 194 28.18 -6.21 2.44
C TYR A 194 26.84 -6.37 1.73
N CYS A 195 25.74 -6.42 2.47
CA CYS A 195 24.41 -6.60 1.89
C CYS A 195 24.01 -5.43 0.99
N VAL A 196 24.25 -4.19 1.43
CA VAL A 196 24.00 -3.00 0.64
C VAL A 196 24.88 -2.95 -0.60
N ALA A 197 26.19 -3.22 -0.46
CA ALA A 197 27.13 -3.14 -1.58
C ALA A 197 26.89 -4.20 -2.66
N ASN A 198 26.27 -5.33 -2.30
CA ASN A 198 26.09 -6.48 -3.18
C ASN A 198 24.61 -6.83 -3.46
N ASN A 199 23.68 -5.91 -3.15
CA ASN A 199 22.24 -6.08 -3.36
C ASN A 199 21.67 -7.36 -2.73
N LYS A 200 22.04 -7.65 -1.49
CA LYS A 200 21.59 -8.86 -0.77
C LYS A 200 20.29 -8.63 -0.03
N ILE A 201 19.70 -9.75 0.40
CA ILE A 201 18.54 -9.78 1.30
C ILE A 201 19.07 -9.82 2.74
N LEU A 202 18.70 -8.85 3.57
CA LEU A 202 19.12 -8.72 4.96
C LEU A 202 17.92 -8.65 5.89
N PHE A 203 17.89 -9.52 6.89
CA PHE A 203 17.09 -9.36 8.09
C PHE A 203 17.95 -8.75 9.20
N ASP A 204 17.76 -7.47 9.49
CA ASP A 204 18.59 -6.73 10.43
C ASP A 204 18.08 -6.85 11.87
N PHE A 205 18.30 -8.03 12.44
CA PHE A 205 17.89 -8.42 13.78
C PHE A 205 18.32 -7.39 14.86
N ALA A 206 19.59 -6.95 14.83
CA ALA A 206 20.10 -5.97 15.78
C ALA A 206 19.50 -4.58 15.60
N ASP A 207 19.16 -4.19 14.37
CA ASP A 207 18.53 -2.90 14.13
C ASP A 207 17.10 -2.90 14.68
N ILE A 208 16.29 -3.92 14.37
CA ILE A 208 14.92 -4.05 14.87
C ILE A 208 14.83 -3.89 16.40
N GLU A 209 15.76 -4.50 17.15
CA GLU A 209 15.74 -4.46 18.61
C GLU A 209 16.53 -3.28 19.22
N SER A 210 17.04 -2.36 18.38
CA SER A 210 17.64 -1.10 18.84
C SER A 210 16.62 0.04 18.94
N TYR A 211 15.37 -0.18 18.54
CA TYR A 211 14.31 0.82 18.54
C TYR A 211 13.08 0.33 19.30
N ASP A 212 12.33 1.24 19.91
CA ASP A 212 10.95 0.96 20.32
C ASP A 212 9.97 1.19 19.15
N PRO A 213 8.68 0.79 19.28
CA PRO A 213 7.68 0.99 18.21
C PRO A 213 7.38 2.44 17.83
N ASP A 214 7.79 3.41 18.65
CA ASP A 214 7.66 4.85 18.40
C ASP A 214 8.88 5.44 17.67
N GLY A 215 9.91 4.62 17.43
CA GLY A 215 11.14 5.00 16.74
C GLY A 215 12.20 5.62 17.64
N ASN A 216 12.09 5.48 18.97
CA ASN A 216 13.16 5.89 19.88
C ASN A 216 14.31 4.90 19.82
N TYR A 217 15.53 5.41 19.63
CA TYR A 217 16.74 4.61 19.49
C TYR A 217 17.47 4.40 20.83
N TYR A 218 17.92 3.17 21.08
CA TYR A 218 18.62 2.76 22.30
C TYR A 218 20.06 2.32 22.01
N GLU A 219 20.97 3.31 21.99
CA GLU A 219 22.39 3.15 21.64
C GLU A 219 23.14 2.10 22.45
N TYR A 220 22.79 1.92 23.73
CA TYR A 220 23.42 0.96 24.66
C TYR A 220 22.35 0.05 25.24
N ALA A 221 22.05 -1.03 24.53
CA ALA A 221 21.02 -1.99 24.92
C ALA A 221 21.53 -3.43 24.81
N ASN A 222 21.01 -4.31 25.65
CA ASN A 222 21.25 -5.75 25.55
C ASN A 222 20.05 -6.49 24.94
N ASP A 223 20.20 -7.80 24.78
CA ASP A 223 19.19 -8.72 24.21
C ASP A 223 17.90 -8.83 25.04
N ASN A 224 17.97 -8.56 26.34
CA ASN A 224 16.81 -8.44 27.22
C ASN A 224 16.09 -7.09 27.14
N CYS A 225 16.38 -6.25 26.13
CA CYS A 225 15.82 -4.90 26.00
C CYS A 225 16.18 -3.94 27.15
N ASN A 226 17.13 -4.30 28.01
CA ASN A 226 17.65 -3.37 29.03
C ASN A 226 18.55 -2.35 28.36
N TYR A 227 18.43 -1.09 28.74
CA TYR A 227 19.27 -0.03 28.21
C TYR A 227 20.02 0.73 29.30
N TYR A 228 21.16 1.28 28.91
CA TYR A 228 22.19 1.83 29.79
C TYR A 228 22.66 3.20 29.30
N ASP A 229 23.37 3.93 30.14
CA ASP A 229 24.15 5.09 29.69
C ASP A 229 25.52 4.68 29.13
N GLU A 230 26.29 5.65 28.63
CA GLU A 230 27.64 5.44 28.10
C GLU A 230 28.65 4.86 29.11
N ASN A 231 28.33 4.90 30.40
CA ASN A 231 29.14 4.34 31.49
C ASN A 231 28.61 2.99 31.96
N ILE A 232 27.66 2.39 31.22
CA ILE A 232 27.02 1.11 31.52
C ILE A 232 26.23 1.15 32.85
N ASN A 233 25.73 2.33 33.24
CA ASN A 233 24.76 2.41 34.31
C ASN A 233 23.37 2.04 33.77
N TYR A 234 22.71 1.09 34.43
CA TYR A 234 21.36 0.67 34.05
C TYR A 234 20.37 1.82 34.16
N LEU A 235 19.62 2.06 33.08
CA LEU A 235 18.61 3.13 33.00
C LEU A 235 17.19 2.58 33.03
N GLY A 236 16.95 1.45 32.37
CA GLY A 236 15.60 0.89 32.24
C GLY A 236 15.51 -0.28 31.27
N ASN A 237 14.27 -0.61 30.91
CA ASN A 237 13.95 -1.63 29.93
C ASN A 237 12.90 -1.08 28.97
N TRP A 238 13.33 -0.79 27.74
CA TRP A 238 12.52 -0.01 26.80
C TRP A 238 11.24 -0.74 26.40
N ALA A 239 11.32 -2.06 26.25
CA ALA A 239 10.18 -2.87 25.86
C ALA A 239 9.14 -2.92 26.97
N THR A 240 9.56 -3.17 28.20
CA THR A 240 8.65 -3.17 29.37
C THR A 240 8.03 -1.79 29.59
N GLU A 241 8.80 -0.71 29.44
CA GLU A 241 8.31 0.66 29.56
C GLU A 241 7.22 0.96 28.51
N TRP A 242 7.44 0.57 27.26
CA TRP A 242 6.45 0.73 26.19
C TRP A 242 5.22 -0.15 26.41
N GLN A 243 5.39 -1.41 26.80
CA GLN A 243 4.29 -2.33 27.11
C GLN A 243 3.39 -1.78 28.23
N ASN A 244 3.97 -1.16 29.26
CA ASN A 244 3.23 -0.61 30.39
C ASN A 244 2.44 0.67 30.04
N SER A 245 2.81 1.37 28.97
CA SER A 245 2.11 2.57 28.49
C SER A 245 1.07 2.24 27.40
N HIS A 246 1.00 0.99 26.94
CA HIS A 246 0.15 0.54 25.84
C HIS A 246 -0.74 -0.65 26.25
N THR A 247 -1.72 -0.98 25.41
CA THR A 247 -2.73 -2.00 25.72
C THR A 247 -2.36 -3.35 25.09
N GLU A 248 -2.15 -4.37 25.92
CA GLU A 248 -2.01 -5.76 25.47
C GLU A 248 -3.28 -6.23 24.74
N GLY A 249 -3.12 -6.92 23.62
CA GLY A 249 -4.20 -7.33 22.71
C GLY A 249 -4.65 -6.24 21.73
N VAL A 250 -4.03 -5.05 21.76
CA VAL A 250 -4.31 -3.95 20.81
C VAL A 250 -3.03 -3.43 20.18
N ASP A 251 -2.08 -3.03 21.01
CA ASP A 251 -0.83 -2.42 20.58
C ASP A 251 0.31 -3.45 20.51
N TRP A 252 0.26 -4.45 21.40
CA TRP A 252 1.18 -5.57 21.47
C TRP A 252 0.47 -6.82 22.02
N TYR A 253 1.16 -7.94 22.06
CA TYR A 253 0.66 -9.21 22.59
C TYR A 253 1.78 -9.97 23.29
N ASN A 254 1.43 -10.78 24.28
CA ASN A 254 2.40 -11.62 24.96
C ASN A 254 2.83 -12.83 24.11
N CYS A 255 4.13 -13.11 24.06
CA CYS A 255 4.74 -14.27 23.43
C CYS A 255 6.02 -14.66 24.16
N TYR A 256 6.49 -15.90 23.99
CA TYR A 256 7.79 -16.31 24.54
C TYR A 256 8.91 -15.85 23.59
N ALA A 257 9.60 -14.76 23.92
CA ALA A 257 10.80 -14.31 23.23
C ALA A 257 12.05 -14.73 24.03
N ALA A 258 12.83 -15.68 23.51
CA ALA A 258 14.00 -16.20 24.23
C ALA A 258 15.01 -15.09 24.53
N HIS A 259 15.39 -14.93 25.81
CA HIS A 259 16.33 -13.89 26.31
C HIS A 259 15.88 -12.45 26.08
N SER A 260 14.60 -12.23 25.74
CA SER A 260 14.08 -10.91 25.38
C SER A 260 12.69 -10.67 25.97
N GLU A 261 12.15 -9.47 25.74
CA GLU A 261 10.78 -9.12 26.12
C GLU A 261 9.79 -9.43 24.99
N PRO A 262 8.51 -9.73 25.29
CA PRO A 262 7.51 -10.10 24.29
C PRO A 262 7.40 -9.10 23.13
N LEU A 263 7.43 -7.79 23.42
CA LEU A 263 7.33 -6.75 22.40
C LEU A 263 8.39 -6.88 21.29
N ASN A 264 9.61 -7.27 21.66
CA ASN A 264 10.69 -7.46 20.69
C ASN A 264 10.42 -8.69 19.79
N GLY A 265 9.84 -9.75 20.34
CA GLY A 265 9.34 -10.90 19.56
C GLY A 265 8.25 -10.49 18.57
N ASN A 266 7.33 -9.61 18.97
CA ASN A 266 6.28 -9.09 18.09
C ASN A 266 6.85 -8.28 16.92
N MET A 267 7.78 -7.37 17.21
CA MET A 267 8.47 -6.56 16.19
C MET A 267 9.19 -7.44 15.16
N LYS A 268 9.84 -8.51 15.62
CA LYS A 268 10.52 -9.49 14.74
C LYS A 268 9.54 -10.35 13.95
N ALA A 269 8.37 -10.68 14.51
CA ALA A 269 7.30 -11.34 13.77
C ALA A 269 6.78 -10.47 12.63
N TYR A 270 6.54 -9.18 12.89
CA TYR A 270 6.10 -8.23 11.86
C TYR A 270 7.14 -8.06 10.76
N ALA A 271 8.41 -7.89 11.15
CA ALA A 271 9.53 -7.82 10.21
C ALA A 271 9.69 -9.10 9.38
N SER A 272 9.41 -10.27 9.95
CA SER A 272 9.43 -11.54 9.21
C SER A 272 8.37 -11.56 8.12
N TRP A 273 7.15 -11.11 8.42
CA TRP A 273 6.10 -10.98 7.40
C TRP A 273 6.44 -9.97 6.31
N TRP A 274 7.09 -8.85 6.66
CA TRP A 274 7.66 -7.95 5.66
C TRP A 274 8.65 -8.67 4.75
N LEU A 275 9.63 -9.38 5.32
CA LEU A 275 10.61 -10.14 4.54
C LEU A 275 9.92 -11.09 3.55
N PHE A 276 8.99 -11.91 4.03
CA PHE A 276 8.32 -12.91 3.21
C PHE A 276 7.47 -12.28 2.11
N CYS A 277 6.68 -11.26 2.43
CA CYS A 277 5.90 -10.54 1.43
C CYS A 277 6.81 -9.92 0.35
N ARG A 278 7.96 -9.36 0.75
CA ARG A 278 8.94 -8.78 -0.18
C ARG A 278 9.54 -9.83 -1.12
N LEU A 279 9.89 -11.01 -0.59
CA LEU A 279 10.41 -12.13 -1.39
C LEU A 279 9.35 -12.68 -2.34
N ALA A 280 8.08 -12.66 -1.94
CA ALA A 280 6.95 -13.11 -2.73
C ALA A 280 6.53 -12.11 -3.85
N GLY A 281 7.21 -10.97 -3.98
CA GLY A 281 7.01 -10.00 -5.06
C GLY A 281 6.37 -8.68 -4.64
N TRP A 282 6.13 -8.45 -3.35
CA TRP A 282 5.78 -7.12 -2.87
C TRP A 282 7.00 -6.19 -2.90
N ASP A 283 6.82 -4.98 -3.43
CA ASP A 283 7.92 -4.01 -3.56
C ASP A 283 8.25 -3.28 -2.24
N GLY A 284 7.42 -3.45 -1.20
CA GLY A 284 7.56 -2.78 0.09
C GLY A 284 6.91 -1.40 0.15
N SER A 285 6.13 -1.03 -0.87
CA SER A 285 5.33 0.18 -0.88
C SER A 285 3.93 -0.06 -0.30
N SER A 286 3.33 0.98 0.27
CA SER A 286 1.88 1.00 0.49
C SER A 286 1.23 0.89 -0.89
N ALA A 287 0.29 -0.07 -1.08
CA ALA A 287 -0.47 -0.37 -2.30
C ALA A 287 -0.29 0.60 -3.49
N ASN A 288 -0.01 0.06 -4.69
CA ASN A 288 0.18 0.82 -5.94
C ASN A 288 -0.66 2.10 -5.97
N GLN A 289 0.04 3.23 -6.07
CA GLN A 289 -0.59 4.54 -6.09
C GLN A 289 -1.27 4.76 -7.45
N ILE A 290 -2.58 5.00 -7.44
CA ILE A 290 -3.33 5.43 -8.61
C ILE A 290 -3.47 6.96 -8.52
N SER A 291 -2.71 7.69 -9.32
CA SER A 291 -2.90 9.14 -9.51
C SER A 291 -3.83 9.41 -10.69
N LEU A 292 -4.76 10.35 -10.56
CA LEU A 292 -5.79 10.61 -11.57
C LEU A 292 -5.67 11.98 -12.24
N ASP A 293 -5.46 12.02 -13.55
CA ASP A 293 -5.57 13.24 -14.35
C ASP A 293 -6.89 13.23 -15.13
N LEU A 294 -7.92 13.87 -14.55
CA LEU A 294 -9.28 13.83 -15.07
C LEU A 294 -9.74 15.20 -15.54
N LYS A 295 -10.44 15.21 -16.68
CA LYS A 295 -11.07 16.41 -17.22
C LYS A 295 -12.55 16.23 -17.46
N LEU A 296 -13.34 17.16 -16.93
CA LEU A 296 -14.79 17.13 -16.88
C LEU A 296 -15.37 18.54 -16.98
N MET A 297 -16.52 18.70 -17.63
CA MET A 297 -17.27 19.97 -17.65
C MET A 297 -18.71 19.70 -17.24
N THR A 298 -19.35 20.66 -16.58
CA THR A 298 -20.73 20.57 -16.13
C THR A 298 -21.62 21.56 -16.88
N GLU A 299 -22.82 21.12 -17.26
CA GLU A 299 -23.84 22.05 -17.76
C GLU A 299 -24.25 23.05 -16.67
N GLY A 300 -24.76 24.21 -17.07
CA GLY A 300 -25.09 25.28 -16.14
C GLY A 300 -23.87 26.15 -15.85
N ALA A 301 -22.83 25.56 -15.25
CA ALA A 301 -21.60 26.29 -14.97
C ALA A 301 -20.80 26.60 -16.25
N PHE A 302 -20.81 25.72 -17.26
CA PHE A 302 -20.05 25.92 -18.50
C PHE A 302 -20.51 27.14 -19.30
N ASN A 303 -19.59 28.08 -19.54
CA ASN A 303 -19.84 29.38 -20.19
C ASN A 303 -19.36 29.45 -21.65
N GLY A 304 -19.08 28.29 -22.27
CA GLY A 304 -18.60 28.18 -23.65
C GLY A 304 -17.08 28.12 -23.79
N THR A 305 -16.32 28.30 -22.71
CA THR A 305 -14.86 28.11 -22.69
C THR A 305 -14.41 27.42 -21.42
N ASN A 306 -14.83 27.95 -20.26
CA ASN A 306 -14.55 27.42 -18.94
C ASN A 306 -15.87 27.24 -18.18
N MET A 307 -15.82 27.04 -16.87
CA MET A 307 -16.97 27.07 -15.97
C MET A 307 -16.97 28.32 -15.08
N ASN A 308 -18.15 28.76 -14.70
CA ASN A 308 -18.36 29.83 -13.74
C ASN A 308 -18.05 29.35 -12.31
N THR A 309 -17.49 30.23 -11.47
CA THR A 309 -17.13 29.92 -10.06
C THR A 309 -17.96 30.74 -9.07
N ASN A 310 -19.23 30.99 -9.41
CA ASN A 310 -20.14 31.85 -8.65
C ASN A 310 -20.34 31.34 -7.22
N LEU A 311 -20.50 30.03 -7.02
CA LEU A 311 -20.61 29.41 -5.70
C LEU A 311 -19.39 29.72 -4.81
N ASN A 312 -18.19 29.57 -5.37
CA ASN A 312 -16.94 29.83 -4.66
C ASN A 312 -16.79 31.32 -4.34
N THR A 313 -17.00 32.18 -5.35
CA THR A 313 -16.92 33.64 -5.20
C THR A 313 -17.91 34.17 -4.15
N SER A 314 -19.06 33.49 -4.00
CA SER A 314 -20.09 33.83 -3.03
C SER A 314 -19.92 33.14 -1.67
N GLY A 315 -18.87 32.31 -1.50
CA GLY A 315 -18.60 31.58 -0.26
C GLY A 315 -19.65 30.51 0.07
N LEU A 316 -20.32 29.95 -0.94
CA LEU A 316 -21.42 29.01 -0.78
C LEU A 316 -20.97 27.54 -0.82
N ILE A 317 -19.78 27.23 -1.35
CA ILE A 317 -19.27 25.85 -1.37
C ILE A 317 -19.05 25.36 0.07
N PRO A 318 -19.63 24.22 0.47
CA PRO A 318 -19.41 23.64 1.79
C PRO A 318 -17.93 23.37 2.08
N LEU A 319 -17.51 23.60 3.31
CA LEU A 319 -16.14 23.30 3.76
C LEU A 319 -15.91 21.80 4.03
N SER A 320 -16.96 20.98 3.99
CA SER A 320 -16.90 19.53 4.11
C SER A 320 -17.64 18.90 2.94
N GLN A 321 -17.18 17.75 2.47
CA GLN A 321 -17.76 17.08 1.31
C GLN A 321 -19.28 16.80 1.50
N PRO A 322 -20.13 17.01 0.46
CA PRO A 322 -21.59 16.94 0.59
C PRO A 322 -22.20 15.54 0.32
N PHE A 323 -21.39 14.53 0.05
CA PHE A 323 -21.80 13.19 -0.38
C PHE A 323 -22.01 12.19 0.78
N ASN A 324 -21.94 12.63 2.04
CA ASN A 324 -22.14 11.79 3.23
C ASN A 324 -23.60 11.42 3.54
N SER A 325 -24.53 11.79 2.66
CA SER A 325 -25.95 11.50 2.79
C SER A 325 -26.46 10.70 1.58
N SER A 326 -27.71 10.24 1.66
CA SER A 326 -28.39 9.58 0.54
C SER A 326 -28.36 10.47 -0.71
N PRO A 327 -28.13 9.92 -1.91
CA PRO A 327 -28.00 8.49 -2.22
C PRO A 327 -26.58 7.92 -2.05
N TRP A 328 -25.55 8.76 -1.99
CA TRP A 328 -24.16 8.28 -2.07
C TRP A 328 -23.64 7.64 -0.79
N ASN A 329 -24.12 8.09 0.38
CA ASN A 329 -23.73 7.62 1.71
C ASN A 329 -22.19 7.44 1.82
N TYR A 330 -21.44 8.40 1.29
CA TYR A 330 -19.99 8.34 1.24
C TYR A 330 -19.37 8.70 2.59
N ASN A 331 -18.67 7.74 3.18
CA ASN A 331 -18.12 7.85 4.55
C ASN A 331 -16.82 8.67 4.64
N GLY A 332 -16.33 9.24 3.54
CA GLY A 332 -15.13 10.07 3.55
C GLY A 332 -15.30 11.33 4.41
N THR A 333 -14.19 11.82 4.95
CA THR A 333 -14.16 12.93 5.90
C THR A 333 -13.49 14.18 5.34
N GLU A 334 -13.33 14.26 4.01
CA GLU A 334 -12.69 15.35 3.31
C GLU A 334 -13.32 16.70 3.68
N SER A 335 -12.47 17.60 4.15
CA SER A 335 -12.84 18.94 4.56
C SER A 335 -11.65 19.89 4.42
N VAL A 336 -11.95 21.18 4.33
CA VAL A 336 -10.99 22.27 4.20
C VAL A 336 -11.35 23.42 5.15
N SER A 337 -10.39 24.31 5.45
CA SER A 337 -10.62 25.43 6.37
C SER A 337 -10.97 26.74 5.65
N PRO A 338 -10.34 27.00 4.50
CA PRO A 338 -11.01 27.69 3.40
C PRO A 338 -11.01 26.84 2.12
N ILE A 339 -11.90 27.13 1.18
CA ILE A 339 -11.79 26.64 -0.20
C ILE A 339 -10.43 27.13 -0.76
N PRO A 340 -9.51 26.22 -1.13
CA PRO A 340 -8.09 26.56 -1.28
C PRO A 340 -7.73 27.25 -2.61
N ASN A 341 -8.63 27.23 -3.59
CA ASN A 341 -8.39 27.75 -4.94
C ASN A 341 -9.64 28.47 -5.46
N SER A 342 -9.48 29.71 -5.95
CA SER A 342 -10.57 30.56 -6.47
C SER A 342 -11.19 30.04 -7.78
N ASN A 343 -10.50 29.13 -8.46
CA ASN A 343 -10.98 28.49 -9.68
C ASN A 343 -11.85 27.27 -9.41
N ILE A 344 -12.04 26.85 -8.15
CA ILE A 344 -12.92 25.75 -7.80
C ILE A 344 -14.37 26.13 -8.14
N VAL A 345 -15.04 25.25 -8.86
CA VAL A 345 -16.46 25.33 -9.24
C VAL A 345 -17.32 24.70 -8.16
N ASP A 346 -17.04 23.44 -7.80
CA ASP A 346 -17.76 22.68 -6.79
C ASP A 346 -17.01 21.38 -6.37
N TRP A 347 -17.57 20.64 -5.42
CA TRP A 347 -17.22 19.28 -5.07
C TRP A 347 -17.73 18.26 -6.08
N VAL A 348 -16.95 17.22 -6.32
CA VAL A 348 -17.32 16.00 -7.05
C VAL A 348 -16.93 14.77 -6.24
N LEU A 349 -17.65 13.66 -6.43
CA LEU A 349 -17.27 12.36 -5.86
C LEU A 349 -16.71 11.48 -6.96
N ILE A 350 -15.46 11.09 -6.80
CA ILE A 350 -14.78 10.14 -7.68
C ILE A 350 -15.05 8.74 -7.15
N GLU A 351 -15.40 7.83 -8.04
CA GLU A 351 -15.56 6.41 -7.77
C GLU A 351 -14.77 5.61 -8.80
N LEU A 352 -13.84 4.78 -8.31
CA LEU A 352 -12.99 3.92 -9.12
C LEU A 352 -13.60 2.53 -9.19
N ARG A 353 -13.74 2.00 -10.41
CA ARG A 353 -14.25 0.66 -10.68
C ARG A 353 -13.21 -0.16 -11.44
N ASP A 354 -12.97 -1.39 -10.99
CA ASP A 354 -12.03 -2.34 -11.62
C ASP A 354 -12.79 -3.45 -12.34
N ALA A 355 -12.81 -3.39 -13.68
CA ALA A 355 -13.59 -4.31 -14.50
C ALA A 355 -12.86 -4.68 -15.79
N THR A 356 -13.29 -5.76 -16.43
CA THR A 356 -12.75 -6.19 -17.73
C THR A 356 -13.31 -5.39 -18.91
N ASP A 357 -14.46 -4.75 -18.73
CA ASP A 357 -15.15 -3.94 -19.74
C ASP A 357 -16.06 -2.92 -19.06
N ALA A 358 -16.38 -1.82 -19.75
CA ALA A 358 -17.23 -0.75 -19.21
C ALA A 358 -18.63 -1.26 -18.81
N SER A 359 -19.19 -2.20 -19.56
CA SER A 359 -20.50 -2.80 -19.24
C SER A 359 -20.51 -3.64 -17.96
N LEU A 360 -19.34 -4.03 -17.45
CA LEU A 360 -19.14 -4.81 -16.23
C LEU A 360 -18.61 -3.97 -15.06
N ALA A 361 -18.31 -2.69 -15.29
CA ALA A 361 -17.95 -1.74 -14.25
C ALA A 361 -19.22 -1.36 -13.45
N LEU A 362 -19.70 -2.29 -12.61
CA LEU A 362 -20.90 -2.19 -11.77
C LEU A 362 -20.54 -1.74 -10.33
N PRO A 363 -21.51 -1.37 -9.47
CA PRO A 363 -21.23 -0.99 -8.08
C PRO A 363 -20.47 -2.06 -7.27
N GLY A 364 -20.62 -3.35 -7.60
CA GLY A 364 -19.86 -4.45 -6.98
C GLY A 364 -18.36 -4.47 -7.35
N THR A 365 -17.94 -3.65 -8.31
CA THR A 365 -16.53 -3.53 -8.76
C THR A 365 -15.87 -2.24 -8.25
N ILE A 366 -16.54 -1.48 -7.38
CA ILE A 366 -15.97 -0.28 -6.77
C ILE A 366 -14.79 -0.69 -5.89
N ILE A 367 -13.63 -0.13 -6.18
CA ILE A 367 -12.40 -0.36 -5.41
C ILE A 367 -12.07 0.81 -4.48
N ALA A 368 -12.48 2.03 -4.84
CA ALA A 368 -12.23 3.20 -4.01
C ALA A 368 -13.16 4.37 -4.36
N ARG A 369 -13.34 5.29 -3.40
CA ARG A 369 -14.10 6.54 -3.57
C ARG A 369 -13.42 7.67 -2.82
N GLN A 370 -13.40 8.87 -3.41
CA GLN A 370 -12.82 10.08 -2.81
C GLN A 370 -13.57 11.32 -3.25
N ALA A 371 -13.88 12.22 -2.32
CA ALA A 371 -14.40 13.54 -2.65
C ALA A 371 -13.26 14.48 -3.07
N ALA A 372 -13.47 15.23 -4.15
CA ALA A 372 -12.47 16.07 -4.80
C ALA A 372 -13.11 17.38 -5.29
N PHE A 373 -12.29 18.31 -5.77
CA PHE A 373 -12.76 19.58 -6.33
C PHE A 373 -12.67 19.60 -7.85
N LEU A 374 -13.69 20.18 -8.49
CA LEU A 374 -13.70 20.49 -9.92
C LEU A 374 -13.22 21.94 -10.12
N LEU A 375 -12.19 22.15 -10.96
CA LEU A 375 -11.72 23.48 -11.36
C LEU A 375 -12.44 23.98 -12.61
N ASN A 376 -12.41 25.29 -12.83
CA ASN A 376 -13.12 25.94 -13.93
C ASN A 376 -12.63 25.58 -15.33
N ASP A 377 -11.41 25.07 -15.47
CA ASP A 377 -10.87 24.55 -16.73
C ASP A 377 -11.23 23.07 -16.96
N GLY A 378 -11.97 22.48 -16.02
CA GLY A 378 -12.45 21.12 -16.01
C GLY A 378 -11.56 20.11 -15.31
N SER A 379 -10.39 20.52 -14.82
CA SER A 379 -9.48 19.60 -14.10
C SER A 379 -10.07 19.21 -12.75
N ILE A 380 -9.95 17.95 -12.36
CA ILE A 380 -10.32 17.48 -11.00
C ILE A 380 -9.06 17.39 -10.15
N VAL A 381 -9.10 17.96 -8.95
CA VAL A 381 -7.98 18.07 -8.01
C VAL A 381 -8.38 17.62 -6.60
N ASP A 382 -7.40 17.20 -5.81
CA ASP A 382 -7.60 16.84 -4.40
C ASP A 382 -7.98 18.05 -3.53
N THR A 383 -8.11 17.83 -2.22
CA THR A 383 -8.49 18.87 -1.26
C THR A 383 -7.45 19.98 -1.07
N SER A 384 -6.24 19.86 -1.64
CA SER A 384 -5.30 20.98 -1.74
C SER A 384 -5.74 22.02 -2.78
N GLY A 385 -6.64 21.64 -3.70
CA GLY A 385 -7.09 22.48 -4.81
C GLY A 385 -6.09 22.62 -5.95
N THR A 386 -5.02 21.81 -5.96
CA THR A 386 -3.94 21.93 -6.96
C THR A 386 -3.39 20.59 -7.47
N SER A 387 -3.27 19.58 -6.59
CA SER A 387 -2.72 18.28 -6.96
C SER A 387 -3.79 17.34 -7.52
N VAL A 388 -3.38 16.38 -8.35
CA VAL A 388 -4.25 15.30 -8.81
C VAL A 388 -4.73 14.44 -7.62
N PRO A 389 -5.95 13.90 -7.64
CA PRO A 389 -6.41 12.91 -6.66
C PRO A 389 -5.56 11.64 -6.70
N VAL A 390 -5.37 11.02 -5.53
CA VAL A 390 -4.48 9.88 -5.34
C VAL A 390 -5.17 8.82 -4.48
N PHE A 391 -5.15 7.58 -4.98
CA PHE A 391 -5.71 6.42 -4.32
C PHE A 391 -4.63 5.37 -4.08
N ASN A 392 -4.70 4.68 -2.94
CA ASN A 392 -3.80 3.58 -2.63
C ASN A 392 -4.55 2.27 -2.89
N HIS A 393 -4.47 1.75 -4.12
CA HIS A 393 -5.20 0.53 -4.50
C HIS A 393 -4.54 -0.16 -5.70
N SER A 394 -4.49 -1.49 -5.68
CA SER A 394 -4.01 -2.28 -6.83
C SER A 394 -5.13 -2.54 -7.84
N LEU A 395 -4.79 -2.67 -9.14
CA LEU A 395 -5.74 -3.04 -10.18
C LEU A 395 -5.52 -4.50 -10.60
N VAL A 396 -6.62 -5.22 -10.82
CA VAL A 396 -6.65 -6.58 -11.37
C VAL A 396 -6.93 -6.54 -12.87
N HIS A 397 -7.87 -5.71 -13.31
CA HIS A 397 -8.28 -5.60 -14.71
C HIS A 397 -7.99 -4.21 -15.28
N SER A 398 -9.03 -3.44 -15.62
CA SER A 398 -8.95 -2.12 -16.21
C SER A 398 -9.71 -1.13 -15.34
N LEU A 399 -9.11 0.04 -15.17
CA LEU A 399 -9.69 1.12 -14.36
C LEU A 399 -10.73 1.89 -15.17
N PHE A 400 -11.94 1.99 -14.61
CA PHE A 400 -13.00 2.90 -15.06
C PHE A 400 -13.28 3.91 -13.96
N VAL A 401 -13.62 5.13 -14.35
CA VAL A 401 -13.95 6.20 -13.40
C VAL A 401 -15.42 6.60 -13.55
N VAL A 402 -16.10 6.72 -12.42
CA VAL A 402 -17.41 7.34 -12.30
C VAL A 402 -17.25 8.65 -11.55
N ILE A 403 -17.82 9.73 -12.09
CA ILE A 403 -17.93 11.00 -11.40
C ILE A 403 -19.39 11.25 -11.04
N ARG A 404 -19.65 11.51 -9.76
CA ARG A 404 -20.95 11.93 -9.24
C ARG A 404 -20.88 13.38 -8.79
N HIS A 405 -21.98 14.10 -8.98
CA HIS A 405 -22.13 15.50 -8.60
C HIS A 405 -23.53 15.72 -8.03
N ARG A 406 -23.72 16.77 -7.23
CA ARG A 406 -24.90 16.93 -6.37
C ARG A 406 -26.24 17.08 -7.09
N ASN A 407 -26.22 17.60 -8.32
CA ASN A 407 -27.42 17.94 -9.09
C ASN A 407 -27.27 17.66 -10.61
N HIS A 408 -26.36 16.76 -10.95
CA HIS A 408 -26.10 16.34 -12.32
C HIS A 408 -26.17 14.83 -12.40
N LEU A 409 -26.57 14.30 -13.56
CA LEU A 409 -26.49 12.88 -13.83
C LEU A 409 -25.05 12.42 -13.73
N GLY A 410 -24.82 11.31 -13.02
CA GLY A 410 -23.51 10.67 -12.96
C GLY A 410 -22.97 10.33 -14.35
N ILE A 411 -21.65 10.33 -14.49
CA ILE A 411 -20.97 10.01 -15.75
C ILE A 411 -19.89 8.96 -15.49
N MET A 412 -19.77 7.98 -16.39
CA MET A 412 -18.74 6.94 -16.35
C MET A 412 -17.91 6.97 -17.63
N SER A 413 -16.61 6.68 -17.53
CA SER A 413 -15.75 6.50 -18.69
C SER A 413 -16.24 5.36 -19.60
N ALA A 414 -16.37 5.62 -20.90
CA ALA A 414 -16.70 4.61 -21.92
C ALA A 414 -15.58 3.60 -22.15
N TYR A 415 -14.33 4.03 -21.91
CA TYR A 415 -13.13 3.23 -22.10
C TYR A 415 -12.31 3.19 -20.80
N PRO A 416 -11.41 2.20 -20.65
CA PRO A 416 -10.42 2.22 -19.58
C PRO A 416 -9.61 3.51 -19.55
N LEU A 417 -9.24 3.95 -18.36
CA LEU A 417 -8.31 5.06 -18.18
C LEU A 417 -6.95 4.74 -18.82
N THR A 418 -6.32 5.74 -19.42
CA THR A 418 -5.00 5.57 -20.04
C THR A 418 -3.91 5.83 -19.01
N GLU A 419 -3.13 4.79 -18.69
CA GLU A 419 -1.98 4.89 -17.78
C GLU A 419 -0.72 5.33 -18.53
N SER A 420 0.01 6.28 -17.93
CA SER A 420 1.35 6.64 -18.36
C SER A 420 2.16 7.21 -17.19
N GLY A 421 3.15 6.46 -16.71
CA GLY A 421 4.07 6.93 -15.67
C GLY A 421 3.44 7.03 -14.29
N GLY A 422 2.50 6.13 -13.97
CA GLY A 422 1.75 6.08 -12.71
C GLY A 422 0.51 6.97 -12.67
N ILE A 423 0.23 7.72 -13.75
CA ILE A 423 -0.91 8.62 -13.86
C ILE A 423 -1.93 8.02 -14.82
N TYR A 424 -3.14 7.83 -14.33
CA TYR A 424 -4.30 7.38 -15.09
C TYR A 424 -5.10 8.59 -15.56
N SER A 425 -5.24 8.75 -16.86
CA SER A 425 -5.85 9.94 -17.47
C SER A 425 -7.15 9.64 -18.20
N TYR A 426 -8.10 10.59 -18.11
CA TYR A 426 -9.35 10.56 -18.87
C TYR A 426 -9.92 11.96 -19.12
N ASP A 427 -10.37 12.21 -20.34
CA ASP A 427 -11.02 13.47 -20.72
C ASP A 427 -12.44 13.18 -21.23
N PHE A 428 -13.44 13.60 -20.47
CA PHE A 428 -14.85 13.48 -20.85
C PHE A 428 -15.27 14.50 -21.91
N THR A 429 -14.47 15.55 -22.13
CA THR A 429 -14.91 16.75 -22.84
C THR A 429 -14.75 16.64 -24.35
N THR A 430 -13.75 15.90 -24.84
CA THR A 430 -13.53 15.62 -26.26
C THR A 430 -12.67 14.35 -26.47
N PRO A 431 -12.86 13.59 -27.57
CA PRO A 431 -13.90 13.69 -28.59
C PRO A 431 -15.28 13.19 -28.11
N ALA A 432 -16.23 13.00 -29.02
CA ALA A 432 -17.54 12.42 -28.72
C ALA A 432 -17.44 10.98 -28.18
N GLY A 433 -18.36 10.60 -27.29
CA GLY A 433 -18.50 9.22 -26.81
C GLY A 433 -17.50 8.82 -25.74
N GLN A 434 -16.97 9.80 -24.99
CA GLN A 434 -16.09 9.55 -23.85
C GLN A 434 -16.87 9.07 -22.61
N ALA A 435 -18.14 9.47 -22.47
CA ALA A 435 -19.06 8.87 -21.52
C ALA A 435 -19.61 7.54 -22.04
N TYR A 436 -19.73 6.56 -21.15
CA TYR A 436 -20.41 5.29 -21.40
C TYR A 436 -21.82 5.56 -21.95
N ASN A 437 -22.20 4.81 -23.00
CA ASN A 437 -23.41 5.02 -23.81
C ASN A 437 -23.66 6.47 -24.30
N SER A 438 -22.62 7.30 -24.38
CA SER A 438 -22.76 8.74 -24.70
C SER A 438 -23.64 9.51 -23.70
N GLY A 439 -23.59 9.16 -22.41
CA GLY A 439 -24.27 9.87 -21.31
C GLY A 439 -23.74 11.29 -21.02
N GLN A 440 -23.44 12.07 -22.06
CA GLN A 440 -22.89 13.43 -22.01
C GLN A 440 -23.56 14.34 -23.04
N LYS A 441 -23.74 15.62 -22.70
CA LYS A 441 -24.38 16.62 -23.56
C LYS A 441 -23.35 17.38 -24.37
N ASN A 442 -23.57 17.57 -25.68
CA ASN A 442 -22.72 18.43 -26.50
C ASN A 442 -23.20 19.89 -26.44
N ILE A 443 -22.33 20.79 -25.98
CA ILE A 443 -22.54 22.24 -26.01
C ILE A 443 -21.37 22.87 -26.78
N GLY A 444 -21.60 23.22 -28.04
CA GLY A 444 -20.61 23.95 -28.85
C GLY A 444 -19.35 23.15 -29.19
N GLY A 445 -19.42 21.82 -29.22
CA GLY A 445 -18.29 20.93 -29.51
C GLY A 445 -17.55 20.41 -28.27
N ILE A 446 -17.92 20.90 -27.08
CA ILE A 446 -17.46 20.40 -25.78
C ILE A 446 -18.57 19.55 -25.17
N TYR A 447 -18.19 18.41 -24.61
CA TYR A 447 -19.11 17.53 -23.92
C TYR A 447 -19.11 17.80 -22.42
N VAL A 448 -20.31 17.86 -21.85
CA VAL A 448 -20.55 18.20 -20.44
C VAL A 448 -21.47 17.18 -19.78
N MET A 449 -21.45 17.10 -18.44
CA MET A 449 -22.47 16.38 -17.67
C MET A 449 -23.83 17.06 -17.84
N TYR A 450 -24.89 16.26 -17.92
CA TYR A 450 -26.26 16.77 -17.89
C TYR A 450 -26.59 17.31 -16.50
N SER A 451 -26.98 18.59 -16.43
CA SER A 451 -27.55 19.19 -15.22
C SER A 451 -29.06 18.93 -15.17
N GLY A 452 -29.64 18.84 -13.97
CA GLY A 452 -31.09 18.75 -13.79
C GLY A 452 -31.58 17.61 -12.91
N ASP A 453 -30.69 16.71 -12.51
CA ASP A 453 -30.96 15.62 -11.55
C ASP A 453 -30.84 16.16 -10.12
N ALA A 454 -31.79 17.03 -9.75
CA ALA A 454 -31.75 17.83 -8.52
C ALA A 454 -32.07 17.01 -7.26
N ASN A 455 -32.59 15.80 -7.39
CA ASN A 455 -32.77 14.87 -6.27
C ASN A 455 -31.73 13.72 -6.27
N ALA A 456 -30.83 13.70 -7.27
CA ALA A 456 -29.77 12.72 -7.46
C ALA A 456 -30.28 11.27 -7.60
N ASP A 457 -31.48 11.06 -8.14
CA ASP A 457 -32.05 9.73 -8.35
C ASP A 457 -31.63 9.09 -9.69
N GLY A 458 -30.90 9.84 -10.53
CA GLY A 458 -30.42 9.38 -11.83
C GLY A 458 -31.43 9.57 -12.96
N GLU A 459 -32.55 10.25 -12.74
CA GLU A 459 -33.58 10.53 -13.74
C GLU A 459 -33.98 12.01 -13.74
N ILE A 460 -33.75 12.73 -14.85
CA ILE A 460 -34.22 14.12 -14.96
C ILE A 460 -35.71 14.13 -15.30
N ASN A 461 -36.58 14.23 -14.30
CA ASN A 461 -38.02 14.11 -14.44
C ASN A 461 -38.79 15.16 -13.61
N ASP A 462 -40.11 14.99 -13.42
CA ASP A 462 -40.93 15.96 -12.68
C ASP A 462 -40.66 15.97 -11.16
N LEU A 463 -40.02 14.93 -10.61
CA LEU A 463 -39.63 14.84 -9.20
C LEU A 463 -38.55 15.84 -8.86
N ASP A 464 -37.49 16.01 -9.67
CA ASP A 464 -36.45 17.05 -9.48
C ASP A 464 -37.05 18.43 -9.26
N LYS A 465 -38.07 18.75 -10.05
CA LYS A 465 -38.78 20.00 -9.96
C LYS A 465 -39.68 20.05 -8.75
N SER A 466 -40.42 18.98 -8.47
CA SER A 466 -41.46 18.99 -7.44
C SER A 466 -40.91 18.86 -6.02
N GLU A 467 -39.79 18.16 -5.85
CA GLU A 467 -39.12 17.90 -4.58
C GLU A 467 -38.08 19.00 -4.26
N SER A 468 -37.32 19.45 -5.26
CA SER A 468 -36.27 20.46 -5.07
C SER A 468 -36.71 21.85 -5.55
N TRP A 469 -36.92 22.08 -6.85
CA TRP A 469 -37.12 23.45 -7.37
C TRP A 469 -38.34 24.18 -6.79
N LEU A 470 -39.49 23.51 -6.63
CA LEU A 470 -40.71 24.13 -6.08
C LEU A 470 -40.54 24.56 -4.62
N THR A 471 -39.68 23.89 -3.86
CA THR A 471 -39.44 24.18 -2.44
C THR A 471 -38.36 25.24 -2.26
N GLU A 472 -37.48 25.40 -3.25
CA GLU A 472 -36.29 26.24 -3.20
C GLU A 472 -36.36 27.52 -4.07
N THR A 473 -37.34 27.64 -4.97
CA THR A 473 -37.41 28.78 -5.89
C THR A 473 -37.46 30.13 -5.17
N GLY A 474 -36.53 31.02 -5.55
CA GLY A 474 -36.29 32.33 -4.97
C GLY A 474 -35.32 32.33 -3.78
N LEU A 475 -34.76 31.18 -3.40
CA LEU A 475 -33.77 31.09 -2.33
C LEU A 475 -32.33 31.17 -2.88
N PRO A 476 -31.43 31.90 -2.18
CA PRO A 476 -30.00 31.78 -2.40
C PRO A 476 -29.40 30.57 -1.69
N GLY A 477 -28.30 30.04 -2.19
CA GLY A 477 -27.45 29.13 -1.44
C GLY A 477 -26.87 27.99 -2.28
N TYR A 478 -26.29 27.03 -1.56
CA TYR A 478 -25.83 25.76 -2.14
C TYR A 478 -27.00 24.77 -2.18
N LEU A 479 -27.84 24.91 -3.21
CA LEU A 479 -29.17 24.28 -3.30
C LEU A 479 -29.21 23.25 -4.42
N PRO A 480 -29.74 22.03 -4.22
CA PRO A 480 -29.87 21.06 -5.30
C PRO A 480 -30.56 21.59 -6.57
N SER A 481 -31.53 22.49 -6.44
CA SER A 481 -32.21 23.11 -7.60
C SER A 481 -31.50 24.31 -8.25
N ASP A 482 -30.32 24.72 -7.76
CA ASP A 482 -29.42 25.67 -8.44
C ASP A 482 -28.60 24.92 -9.51
N LEU A 483 -29.22 24.77 -10.68
CA LEU A 483 -28.79 23.95 -11.81
C LEU A 483 -27.86 24.70 -12.76
N ASP A 484 -27.85 26.04 -12.73
CA ASP A 484 -26.85 26.86 -13.42
C ASP A 484 -25.63 27.21 -12.55
N MET A 485 -25.67 26.85 -11.26
CA MET A 485 -24.60 27.00 -10.27
C MET A 485 -24.23 28.46 -10.02
N ASP A 486 -25.20 29.37 -10.13
CA ASP A 486 -25.01 30.80 -9.86
C ASP A 486 -25.25 31.19 -8.39
N GLY A 487 -25.72 30.25 -7.56
CA GLY A 487 -26.05 30.44 -6.15
C GLY A 487 -27.50 30.87 -5.89
N GLN A 488 -28.39 30.81 -6.89
CA GLN A 488 -29.81 31.17 -6.80
C GLN A 488 -30.72 30.17 -7.50
N SER A 489 -31.60 29.50 -6.74
CA SER A 489 -32.66 28.70 -7.34
C SER A 489 -33.75 29.61 -7.93
N ASN A 490 -33.89 29.65 -9.25
CA ASN A 490 -34.80 30.57 -9.93
C ASN A 490 -35.35 30.00 -11.26
N ASN A 491 -36.00 30.84 -12.06
CA ASN A 491 -36.64 30.36 -13.29
C ASN A 491 -35.64 29.97 -14.39
N ILE A 492 -34.39 30.44 -14.33
CA ILE A 492 -33.32 30.06 -15.26
C ILE A 492 -33.01 28.58 -15.08
N ASP A 493 -32.79 28.10 -13.85
CA ASP A 493 -32.56 26.68 -13.55
C ASP A 493 -33.64 25.78 -14.14
N LYS A 494 -34.90 26.15 -13.93
CA LYS A 494 -36.02 25.35 -14.42
C LYS A 494 -36.18 25.44 -15.94
N ASN A 495 -36.20 26.64 -16.51
CA ASN A 495 -36.61 26.84 -17.90
C ASN A 495 -35.47 26.59 -18.89
N ASP A 496 -34.26 26.97 -18.51
CA ASP A 496 -33.09 27.02 -19.39
C ASP A 496 -32.19 25.79 -19.19
N VAL A 497 -32.29 25.11 -18.03
CA VAL A 497 -31.53 23.89 -17.72
C VAL A 497 -32.44 22.66 -17.61
N TRP A 498 -33.21 22.50 -16.52
CA TRP A 498 -34.02 21.29 -16.26
C TRP A 498 -34.96 20.94 -17.42
N LEU A 499 -35.71 21.91 -17.95
CA LEU A 499 -36.66 21.68 -19.03
C LEU A 499 -35.98 21.18 -20.32
N GLN A 500 -34.72 21.58 -20.56
CA GLN A 500 -33.96 21.15 -21.74
C GLN A 500 -33.51 19.68 -21.64
N ASN A 501 -33.38 19.17 -20.42
CA ASN A 501 -32.85 17.83 -20.15
C ASN A 501 -33.91 16.86 -19.63
N LYS A 502 -35.16 17.31 -19.44
CA LYS A 502 -36.24 16.47 -18.97
C LYS A 502 -36.42 15.22 -19.85
N GLY A 503 -36.40 14.06 -19.21
CA GLY A 503 -36.51 12.74 -19.82
C GLY A 503 -35.16 12.06 -20.10
N VAL A 504 -34.04 12.67 -19.73
CA VAL A 504 -32.71 12.07 -19.80
C VAL A 504 -32.40 11.37 -18.48
N ASN A 505 -31.80 10.18 -18.56
CA ASN A 505 -31.44 9.36 -17.41
C ASN A 505 -29.93 9.11 -17.38
N SER A 506 -29.42 8.72 -16.21
CA SER A 506 -28.04 8.29 -16.03
C SER A 506 -27.76 7.03 -16.85
N GLU A 507 -26.62 7.02 -17.54
CA GLU A 507 -26.11 5.84 -18.25
C GLU A 507 -25.11 5.04 -17.40
N VAL A 508 -24.75 5.52 -16.20
CA VAL A 508 -23.86 4.79 -15.30
C VAL A 508 -24.51 3.46 -14.92
N PRO A 509 -23.84 2.32 -15.13
CA PRO A 509 -24.36 1.02 -14.72
C PRO A 509 -24.54 0.93 -13.21
N ASP A 510 -25.70 0.44 -12.76
CA ASP A 510 -26.04 0.22 -11.35
C ASP A 510 -26.24 -1.27 -11.04
#